data_AF-A0A0B6XXW8-F1
#
_entry.id   AF-A0A0B6XXW8-F1
#
_cell.length_a   1.000
_cell.length_b   1.000
_cell.length_c   1.000
_cell.angle_alpha   90.00
_cell.angle_beta   90.00
_cell.angle_gamma   90.00
#
_symmetry.space_group_name_H-M   'P 1'
#
loop_
_entity.id
_entity.type
_entity.pdbx_description
1 polymer ?
#
loop_
_entity_poly.entity_id
_entity_poly.type
_entity_poly.pdbx_seq_one_letter_code
_entity_poly.pdbx_strand_id
1 'polypeptide(L)'
;QIYFYDTKVKASDLDQKKTDKGDEPNVFAGLKTAGGIQDVLFARAEALHAHGHTKEACRLAQRLAEEMLDNPPDLLADSANAPSPKSKKKKALTNISMQASSLLSKAYFLTSVLCEHEECQHLAFKIGMFGMELARPPASNKAIEVKL
;
A
#
# COMPACT_ATOMS: atom_id res chain seq x y z
N GLN A 1 -54.46 -16.87 -8.55
CA GLN A 1 -54.37 -15.85 -7.47
C GLN A 1 -53.95 -14.54 -8.11
N ILE A 2 -54.80 -13.52 -8.03
CA ILE A 2 -54.60 -12.20 -8.61
C ILE A 2 -54.04 -11.30 -7.49
N TYR A 3 -52.82 -10.79 -7.64
CA TYR A 3 -52.24 -9.82 -6.71
C TYR A 3 -52.63 -8.41 -7.15
N PHE A 4 -53.40 -7.71 -6.33
CA PHE A 4 -53.63 -6.27 -6.45
C PHE A 4 -52.50 -5.52 -5.72
N TYR A 5 -51.83 -4.59 -6.41
CA TYR A 5 -50.94 -3.61 -5.77
C TYR A 5 -51.78 -2.39 -5.34
N ASP A 6 -51.75 -2.07 -4.05
CA ASP A 6 -52.38 -0.90 -3.45
C ASP A 6 -51.44 0.32 -3.58
N THR A 7 -51.86 1.34 -4.32
CA THR A 7 -51.07 2.54 -4.68
C THR A 7 -51.22 3.69 -3.67
N LYS A 8 -51.26 3.42 -2.36
CA LYS A 8 -51.38 4.47 -1.33
C LYS A 8 -50.33 4.44 -0.22
N VAL A 9 -49.08 4.09 -0.54
CA VAL A 9 -47.95 4.42 0.34
C VAL A 9 -47.44 5.82 -0.02
N LYS A 10 -47.71 6.77 0.88
CA LYS A 10 -47.25 8.17 0.84
C LYS A 10 -45.74 8.23 0.63
N ALA A 11 -45.31 8.87 -0.46
CA ALA A 11 -43.96 9.36 -0.64
C ALA A 11 -43.73 10.53 0.33
N SER A 12 -42.96 10.28 1.40
CA SER A 12 -42.45 11.32 2.28
C SER A 12 -40.98 11.56 1.99
N ASP A 13 -40.72 12.73 1.40
CA ASP A 13 -39.51 13.55 1.46
C ASP A 13 -38.14 12.91 1.18
N LEU A 14 -37.78 12.92 -0.10
CA LEU A 14 -36.39 13.07 -0.53
C LEU A 14 -36.32 14.20 -1.57
N ASP A 15 -36.47 15.45 -1.13
CA ASP A 15 -36.15 16.60 -1.97
C ASP A 15 -35.68 17.79 -1.15
N GLN A 16 -34.38 17.82 -0.85
CA GLN A 16 -33.62 19.06 -0.77
C GLN A 16 -32.25 18.86 -1.43
N LYS A 17 -32.25 18.88 -2.77
CA LYS A 17 -31.05 19.08 -3.57
C LYS A 17 -31.13 20.47 -4.18
N LYS A 18 -30.35 21.42 -3.65
CA LYS A 18 -29.82 22.59 -4.38
C LYS A 18 -28.86 23.38 -3.49
N THR A 19 -27.57 23.22 -3.76
CA THR A 19 -26.71 24.36 -4.07
C THR A 19 -25.70 23.91 -5.13
N ASP A 20 -25.74 24.65 -6.22
CA ASP A 20 -24.93 24.59 -7.42
C ASP A 20 -23.51 25.11 -7.13
N LYS A 21 -22.50 24.26 -7.32
CA LYS A 21 -21.13 24.59 -7.72
C LYS A 21 -20.69 23.43 -8.61
N GLY A 22 -20.28 23.71 -9.85
CA GLY A 22 -19.92 22.71 -10.84
C GLY A 22 -18.88 21.72 -10.33
N ASP A 23 -19.33 20.53 -9.95
CA ASP A 23 -18.47 19.38 -9.64
C ASP A 23 -18.24 18.62 -10.94
N GLU A 24 -17.13 18.91 -11.62
CA GLU A 24 -16.52 17.87 -12.44
C GLU A 24 -16.28 16.66 -11.54
N PRO A 25 -16.61 15.42 -11.99
CA PRO A 25 -16.29 14.24 -11.20
C PRO A 25 -14.80 14.26 -10.97
N ASN A 26 -14.38 14.40 -9.71
CA ASN A 26 -12.98 14.36 -9.36
C ASN A 26 -12.47 12.95 -9.70
N VAL A 27 -11.91 12.80 -10.90
CA VAL A 27 -11.36 11.53 -11.42
C VAL A 27 -10.22 11.00 -10.54
N PHE A 28 -9.70 11.85 -9.67
CA PHE A 28 -8.66 11.53 -8.71
C PHE A 28 -9.22 11.22 -7.30
N ALA A 29 -10.55 11.19 -7.12
CA ALA A 29 -11.17 10.79 -5.87
C ALA A 29 -10.78 9.34 -5.51
N GLY A 30 -10.02 9.19 -4.42
CA GLY A 30 -9.52 7.89 -3.95
C GLY A 30 -8.06 7.60 -4.30
N LEU A 31 -7.37 8.48 -5.05
CA LEU A 31 -5.92 8.38 -5.16
C LEU A 31 -5.29 8.62 -3.79
N LYS A 32 -4.45 7.68 -3.36
CA LYS A 32 -3.56 7.90 -2.22
C LYS A 32 -2.48 8.88 -2.66
N THR A 33 -2.34 9.97 -1.92
CA THR A 33 -1.17 10.84 -2.01
C THR A 33 0.09 10.02 -1.74
N ALA A 34 1.13 10.22 -2.55
CA ALA A 34 2.43 9.58 -2.31
C ALA A 34 2.89 9.91 -0.89
N GLY A 35 3.19 8.88 -0.09
CA GLY A 35 3.51 9.02 1.34
C GLY A 35 4.86 9.69 1.60
N GLY A 36 5.73 9.78 0.58
CA GLY A 36 7.00 10.50 0.62
C GLY A 36 7.81 10.38 -0.68
N ILE A 37 8.99 10.99 -0.70
CA ILE A 37 9.91 10.96 -1.86
C ILE A 37 10.24 9.51 -2.27
N GLN A 38 10.40 8.62 -1.29
CA GLN A 38 10.66 7.21 -1.54
C GLN A 38 9.55 6.52 -2.32
N ASP A 39 8.28 6.79 -2.00
CA ASP A 39 7.15 6.21 -2.74
C ASP A 39 7.13 6.69 -4.20
N VAL A 40 7.52 7.94 -4.45
CA VAL A 40 7.67 8.48 -5.81
C VAL A 40 8.80 7.79 -6.56
N LEU A 41 9.94 7.55 -5.90
CA LEU A 41 11.07 6.85 -6.49
C LEU A 41 10.76 5.38 -6.79
N PHE A 42 10.01 4.70 -5.90
CA PHE A 42 9.50 3.35 -6.15
C PHE A 42 8.57 3.32 -7.35
N ALA A 43 7.55 4.18 -7.40
CA ALA A 43 6.63 4.26 -8.53
C ALA A 43 7.36 4.55 -9.84
N ARG A 44 8.40 5.40 -9.80
CA ARG A 44 9.26 5.67 -10.96
C ARG A 44 10.06 4.44 -11.38
N ALA A 45 10.66 3.71 -10.44
CA ALA A 45 11.43 2.51 -10.73
C ALA A 45 10.53 1.42 -11.36
N GLU A 46 9.34 1.22 -10.82
CA GLU A 46 8.33 0.29 -11.36
C GLU A 46 7.91 0.69 -12.79
N ALA A 47 7.63 1.96 -13.02
CA ALA A 47 7.27 2.46 -14.34
C ALA A 47 8.41 2.27 -15.35
N LEU A 48 9.65 2.60 -14.97
CA LEU A 48 10.83 2.40 -15.82
C LEU A 48 11.01 0.93 -16.17
N HIS A 49 10.86 0.02 -15.20
CA HIS A 49 10.97 -1.42 -15.42
C HIS A 49 9.87 -1.94 -16.34
N ALA A 50 8.62 -1.53 -16.13
CA ALA A 50 7.48 -1.90 -16.96
C ALA A 50 7.60 -1.42 -18.42
N HIS A 51 8.26 -0.27 -18.64
CA HIS A 51 8.54 0.26 -19.97
C HIS A 51 9.82 -0.30 -20.61
N GLY A 52 10.50 -1.27 -19.97
CA GLY A 52 11.69 -1.91 -20.50
C GLY A 52 12.98 -1.10 -20.33
N HIS A 53 12.96 0.01 -19.58
CA HIS A 53 14.15 0.77 -19.21
C HIS A 53 14.89 0.10 -18.04
N THR A 54 15.26 -1.17 -18.22
CA THR A 54 15.79 -2.05 -17.16
C THR A 54 17.06 -1.51 -16.50
N LYS A 55 17.98 -0.91 -17.27
CA LYS A 55 19.21 -0.31 -16.72
C LYS A 55 18.94 0.85 -15.76
N GLU A 56 18.03 1.75 -16.12
CA GLU A 56 17.68 2.89 -15.28
C GLU A 56 16.86 2.45 -14.07
N ALA A 57 15.95 1.49 -14.26
CA ALA A 57 15.20 0.87 -13.17
C ALA A 57 16.13 0.19 -12.17
N CYS A 58 17.11 -0.59 -12.65
CA CYS A 58 18.12 -1.25 -11.82
C CYS A 58 18.96 -0.24 -11.04
N ARG A 59 19.42 0.84 -11.67
CA ARG A 59 20.18 1.90 -10.99
C ARG A 59 19.39 2.57 -9.88
N LEU A 60 18.09 2.80 -10.10
CA LEU A 60 17.17 3.33 -9.10
C LEU A 60 16.92 2.30 -7.98
N ALA A 61 16.71 1.04 -8.34
CA ALA A 61 16.49 -0.06 -7.41
C ALA A 61 17.69 -0.28 -6.48
N GLN A 62 18.93 -0.16 -6.98
CA GLN A 62 20.13 -0.25 -6.14
C GLN A 62 20.11 0.78 -5.02
N ARG A 63 19.88 2.06 -5.36
CA ARG A 63 19.81 3.16 -4.38
C ARG A 63 18.68 2.96 -3.37
N LEU A 64 17.52 2.50 -3.85
CA LEU A 64 16.37 2.23 -2.97
C LEU A 64 16.63 1.04 -2.05
N ALA A 65 17.34 0.01 -2.52
CA ALA A 65 17.69 -1.16 -1.72
C ALA A 65 18.74 -0.80 -0.65
N GLU A 66 19.78 -0.06 -1.00
CA GLU A 66 20.78 0.45 -0.05
C GLU A 66 20.11 1.29 1.05
N GLU A 67 19.28 2.26 0.66
CA GLU A 67 18.55 3.11 1.60
C GLU A 67 17.58 2.32 2.50
N MET A 68 16.95 1.27 1.97
CA MET A 68 16.06 0.39 2.76
C MET A 68 16.84 -0.45 3.78
N LEU A 69 18.06 -0.87 3.45
CA LEU A 69 18.94 -1.63 4.35
C LEU A 69 19.61 -0.73 5.40
N ASP A 70 19.99 0.49 5.02
CA ASP A 70 20.61 1.47 5.92
C ASP A 70 19.61 2.06 6.91
N ASN A 71 18.35 2.21 6.50
CA ASN A 71 17.27 2.78 7.31
C ASN A 71 16.07 1.82 7.41
N PRO A 72 16.22 0.67 8.11
CA PRO A 72 15.15 -0.32 8.22
C PRO A 72 13.99 0.22 9.08
N PRO A 73 12.73 0.08 8.64
CA PRO A 73 11.56 0.48 9.42
C PRO A 73 11.30 -0.47 10.59
N ASP A 74 11.05 0.08 11.78
CA ASP A 74 10.73 -0.69 12.99
C ASP A 74 9.22 -0.77 13.23
N LEU A 75 8.60 -1.77 12.61
CA LEU A 75 7.15 -2.01 12.72
C LEU A 75 6.73 -2.52 14.11
N LEU A 76 7.66 -3.06 14.90
CA LEU A 76 7.39 -3.52 16.26
C LEU A 76 7.32 -2.33 17.22
N ALA A 77 8.25 -1.37 17.11
CA ALA A 77 8.19 -0.12 17.86
C ALA A 77 6.92 0.68 17.52
N ASP A 78 6.54 0.74 16.24
CA ASP A 78 5.29 1.37 15.81
C ASP A 78 4.07 0.71 16.46
N SER A 79 4.10 -0.61 16.64
CA SER A 79 3.03 -1.35 17.31
C SER A 79 2.97 -1.12 18.81
N ALA A 80 4.13 -0.94 19.46
CA ALA A 80 4.23 -0.63 20.88
C ALA A 80 3.66 0.76 21.20
N ASN A 81 3.82 1.70 20.28
CA ASN A 81 3.28 3.06 20.36
C ASN A 81 1.79 3.15 19.98
N ALA A 82 1.12 2.02 19.70
CA ALA A 82 -0.28 2.02 19.32
C ALA A 82 -1.19 2.58 20.43
N PRO A 83 -2.24 3.35 20.10
CA PRO A 83 -3.11 3.98 21.09
C PRO A 83 -3.76 2.97 22.04
N SER A 84 -3.90 3.33 23.32
CA SER A 84 -4.56 2.50 24.34
C SER A 84 -6.05 2.17 24.08
N PRO A 85 -6.91 3.06 23.52
CA PRO A 85 -8.31 2.69 23.32
C PRO A 85 -8.46 1.61 22.23
N LYS A 86 -9.19 0.54 22.57
CA LYS A 86 -9.34 -0.68 21.76
C LYS A 86 -9.67 -0.42 20.28
N SER A 87 -10.55 0.55 19.97
CA SER A 87 -10.95 0.89 18.60
C SER A 87 -9.84 1.55 17.79
N LYS A 88 -9.04 2.43 18.41
CA LYS A 88 -7.89 3.07 17.75
C LYS A 88 -6.70 2.10 17.65
N LYS A 89 -6.52 1.22 18.64
CA LYS A 89 -5.52 0.14 18.62
C LYS A 89 -5.71 -0.79 17.42
N LYS A 90 -6.93 -1.24 17.16
CA LYS A 90 -7.24 -2.10 16.01
C LYS A 90 -6.89 -1.42 14.68
N LYS A 91 -7.28 -0.15 14.51
CA LYS A 91 -6.94 0.64 13.30
C LYS A 91 -5.43 0.80 13.12
N ALA A 92 -4.69 1.09 14.20
CA ALA A 92 -3.24 1.19 14.16
C ALA A 92 -2.58 -0.13 13.73
N LEU A 93 -2.98 -1.26 14.32
CA LEU A 93 -2.47 -2.59 13.95
C LEU A 93 -2.78 -2.96 12.49
N THR A 94 -3.97 -2.58 12.00
CA THR A 94 -4.31 -2.75 10.59
C THR A 94 -3.42 -1.90 9.69
N ASN A 95 -3.16 -0.64 10.03
CA ASN A 95 -2.23 0.20 9.27
C ASN A 95 -0.81 -0.37 9.25
N ILE A 96 -0.31 -0.86 10.39
CA ILE A 96 1.02 -1.51 10.47
C ILE A 96 1.06 -2.78 9.61
N SER A 97 0.00 -3.60 9.64
CA SER A 97 -0.10 -4.79 8.78
C SER A 97 -0.06 -4.41 7.28
N MET A 98 -0.71 -3.30 6.91
CA MET A 98 -0.70 -2.79 5.53
C MET A 98 0.67 -2.21 5.15
N GLN A 99 1.36 -1.54 6.08
CA GLN A 99 2.74 -1.07 5.89
C GLN A 99 3.69 -2.25 5.69
N ALA A 100 3.58 -3.30 6.50
CA ALA A 100 4.35 -4.54 6.33
C ALA A 100 4.13 -5.15 4.94
N SER A 101 2.87 -5.24 4.49
CA SER A 101 2.55 -5.79 3.17
C SER A 101 3.12 -4.95 2.04
N SER A 102 3.07 -3.62 2.17
CA SER A 102 3.67 -2.70 1.21
C SER A 102 5.19 -2.84 1.17
N LEU A 103 5.84 -2.96 2.32
CA LEU A 103 7.30 -3.10 2.42
C LEU A 103 7.77 -4.42 1.80
N LEU A 104 7.06 -5.52 2.06
CA LEU A 104 7.36 -6.82 1.46
C LEU A 104 7.20 -6.78 -0.07
N SER A 105 6.17 -6.10 -0.57
CA SER A 105 5.95 -5.93 -2.01
C SER A 105 7.09 -5.13 -2.65
N LYS A 106 7.55 -4.06 -1.99
CA LYS A 106 8.70 -3.25 -2.42
C LYS A 106 10.00 -4.06 -2.40
N ALA A 107 10.27 -4.80 -1.33
CA ALA A 107 11.44 -5.67 -1.22
C ALA A 107 11.44 -6.74 -2.33
N TYR A 108 10.29 -7.36 -2.59
CA TYR A 108 10.14 -8.32 -3.69
C TYR A 108 10.46 -7.69 -5.05
N PHE A 109 9.90 -6.51 -5.34
CA PHE A 109 10.19 -5.79 -6.58
C PHE A 109 11.68 -5.46 -6.72
N LEU A 110 12.33 -4.98 -5.67
CA LEU A 110 13.77 -4.72 -5.69
C LEU A 110 14.57 -6.00 -5.96
N THR A 111 14.25 -7.10 -5.27
CA THR A 111 14.88 -8.39 -5.52
C THR A 111 14.71 -8.82 -6.98
N SER A 112 13.51 -8.68 -7.55
CA SER A 112 13.26 -9.11 -8.94
C SER A 112 14.08 -8.29 -9.94
N VAL A 113 14.12 -6.96 -9.80
CA VAL A 113 14.86 -6.09 -10.71
C VAL A 113 16.37 -6.28 -10.56
N LEU A 114 16.88 -6.40 -9.34
CA LEU A 114 18.31 -6.55 -9.09
C LEU A 114 18.83 -7.92 -9.52
N CYS A 115 18.02 -8.99 -9.44
CA CYS A 115 18.42 -10.32 -9.89
C CYS A 115 18.63 -10.43 -11.41
N GLU A 116 18.12 -9.48 -12.21
CA GLU A 116 18.35 -9.46 -13.66
C GLU A 116 19.82 -9.14 -14.03
N HIS A 117 20.59 -8.59 -13.08
CA HIS A 117 21.97 -8.15 -13.30
C HIS A 117 22.94 -8.86 -12.35
N GLU A 118 23.96 -9.53 -12.90
CA GLU A 118 24.92 -10.31 -12.12
C GLU A 118 25.67 -9.47 -11.07
N GLU A 119 26.03 -8.24 -11.42
CA GLU A 119 26.69 -7.28 -10.53
C GLU A 119 25.87 -6.93 -9.27
N CYS A 120 24.55 -7.08 -9.34
CA CYS A 120 23.62 -6.71 -8.27
C CYS A 120 23.10 -7.91 -7.47
N GLN A 121 23.47 -9.14 -7.80
CA GLN A 121 22.93 -10.35 -7.17
C GLN A 121 23.15 -10.40 -5.65
N HIS A 122 24.31 -9.95 -5.18
CA HIS A 122 24.58 -9.90 -3.74
C HIS A 122 23.65 -8.91 -3.01
N LEU A 123 23.35 -7.76 -3.63
CA LEU A 123 22.39 -6.80 -3.08
C LEU A 123 20.96 -7.33 -3.16
N ALA A 124 20.60 -8.02 -4.25
CA ALA A 124 19.32 -8.70 -4.42
C ALA A 124 19.09 -9.76 -3.33
N PHE A 125 20.12 -10.53 -3.01
CA PHE A 125 20.07 -11.51 -1.91
C PHE A 125 19.82 -10.82 -0.56
N LYS A 126 20.58 -9.75 -0.25
CA LYS A 126 20.42 -9.01 1.00
C LYS A 126 19.02 -8.43 1.17
N ILE A 127 18.48 -7.80 0.13
CA ILE A 127 17.13 -7.20 0.20
C ILE A 127 16.03 -8.26 0.26
N GLY A 128 16.23 -9.41 -0.41
CA GLY A 128 15.35 -10.57 -0.28
C GLY A 128 15.32 -11.11 1.15
N MET A 129 16.50 -11.30 1.76
CA MET A 129 16.61 -11.72 3.16
C MET A 129 15.99 -10.71 4.12
N PHE A 130 16.23 -9.41 3.91
CA PHE A 130 15.59 -8.34 4.67
C PHE A 130 14.05 -8.43 4.65
N GLY A 131 13.46 -8.71 3.48
CA GLY A 131 12.01 -8.90 3.37
C GLY A 131 11.49 -10.11 4.15
N MET A 132 12.25 -11.22 4.14
CA MET A 132 11.90 -12.45 4.87
C MET A 132 12.06 -12.31 6.38
N GLU A 133 13.09 -11.58 6.82
CA GLU A 133 13.43 -11.35 8.23
C GLU A 133 12.67 -10.15 8.84
N LEU A 134 11.78 -9.52 8.07
CA LEU A 134 11.03 -8.35 8.50
C LEU A 134 10.24 -8.61 9.79
N ALA A 135 10.75 -8.05 10.89
CA ALA A 135 10.11 -8.08 12.19
C ALA A 135 8.81 -7.26 12.16
N ARG A 136 7.69 -7.92 12.46
CA ARG A 136 6.35 -7.32 12.40
C ARG A 136 5.40 -7.95 13.42
N PRO A 137 4.38 -7.22 13.90
CA PRO A 137 3.33 -7.83 14.71
C PRO A 137 2.51 -8.83 13.88
N PRO A 138 1.75 -9.73 14.53
CA PRO A 138 0.83 -10.63 13.84
C PRO A 138 -0.13 -9.87 12.93
N ALA A 139 -0.46 -10.46 11.79
CA ALA A 139 -1.37 -9.85 10.82
C ALA A 139 -2.74 -9.56 11.45
N SER A 140 -3.30 -8.37 11.16
CA SER A 140 -4.57 -7.94 11.77
C SER A 140 -5.81 -8.70 11.28
N ASN A 141 -5.71 -9.42 10.16
CA ASN A 141 -6.78 -10.27 9.61
C ASN A 141 -6.19 -11.37 8.72
N LYS A 142 -7.02 -12.39 8.41
CA LYS A 142 -6.59 -13.57 7.66
C LYS A 142 -6.16 -13.28 6.22
N ALA A 143 -6.80 -12.30 5.56
CA ALA A 143 -6.45 -11.96 4.18
C ALA A 143 -5.03 -11.37 4.09
N ILE A 144 -4.65 -10.52 5.04
CA ILE A 144 -3.29 -9.96 5.11
C ILE A 144 -2.29 -11.04 5.54
N GLU A 145 -2.69 -11.95 6.43
CA GLU A 145 -1.85 -13.09 6.83
C GLU A 145 -1.46 -13.99 5.66
N VAL A 146 -2.37 -14.21 4.71
CA VAL A 146 -2.09 -15.00 3.50
C VAL A 146 -1.22 -14.24 2.49
N LYS A 147 -1.30 -12.91 2.49
CA LYS A 147 -0.53 -12.05 1.58
C LYS A 147 0.92 -11.83 2.05
N LEU A 148 1.14 -11.81 3.36
CA LEU A 148 2.42 -11.60 4.04
C LEU A 148 3.22 -12.90 4.19
#